data_AF-A0A6G6JYV8-F1
#
_entry.id   AF-A0A6G6JYV8-F1
#
_cell.length_a   1.000
_cell.length_b   1.000
_cell.length_c   1.000
_cell.angle_alpha   90.00
_cell.angle_beta   90.00
_cell.angle_gamma   90.00
#
_symmetry.space_group_name_H-M   'P 1'
#
loop_
_entity.id
_entity.type
_entity.pdbx_description
1 polymer ?
#
loop_
_entity_poly.entity_id
_entity_poly.type
_entity_poly.pdbx_seq_one_letter_code
_entity_poly.pdbx_strand_id
1 'polypeptide(L)'
;MHYHVARDGQQLGRISEAELKAGLHDGRFLPTDLAWREGMSEWTPIRDLNLVANAEVVVPKIAVSAPRAAVAASAPAFSPSGPSGGAPAFGPAVPQGGSGLATTSLVFGIVSLVTCSLAGIGALVAIITGHMALGRIDRSRGAIGGRGKAKAGLIMGYISLLLVGIAIVASLAVPVFARIQEKGIVKKQMNDARQVHVACLIYAAENSGKYPATLEELVEKKMLDAALLDGLDDVKPTGWEGEKGFDYLGAGKNDTALGETPILVSRSEGKKGQRIVVHHDGSVAEEKLEE
;
A
#
# COMPACT_ATOMS: atom_id res chain seq x y z
N MET A 1 20.13 -29.91 -17.92
CA MET A 1 18.64 -29.99 -17.95
C MET A 1 18.09 -28.91 -18.87
N HIS A 2 16.83 -28.97 -19.33
CA HIS A 2 16.21 -27.92 -20.14
C HIS A 2 15.07 -27.24 -19.37
N TYR A 3 14.98 -25.93 -19.49
CA TYR A 3 13.94 -25.08 -18.90
C TYR A 3 13.15 -24.39 -20.01
N HIS A 4 11.84 -24.30 -19.84
CA HIS A 4 11.00 -23.39 -20.60
C HIS A 4 11.04 -22.04 -19.89
N VAL A 5 11.33 -20.96 -20.62
CA VAL A 5 11.40 -19.62 -20.03
C VAL A 5 10.33 -18.73 -20.63
N ALA A 6 9.70 -17.90 -19.80
CA ALA A 6 8.69 -16.92 -20.20
C ALA A 6 8.92 -15.57 -19.52
N ARG A 7 8.63 -14.49 -20.23
CA ARG A 7 8.67 -13.10 -19.74
C ARG A 7 7.36 -12.43 -20.10
N ASP A 8 6.69 -11.81 -19.13
CA ASP A 8 5.43 -11.08 -19.31
C ASP A 8 4.35 -11.88 -20.08
N GLY A 9 4.30 -13.20 -19.85
CA GLY A 9 3.35 -14.11 -20.50
C GLY A 9 3.77 -14.59 -21.91
N GLN A 10 4.91 -14.13 -22.45
CA GLN A 10 5.45 -14.58 -23.72
C GLN A 10 6.53 -15.64 -23.52
N GLN A 11 6.37 -16.83 -24.12
CA GLN A 11 7.34 -17.92 -24.03
C GLN A 11 8.56 -17.62 -24.93
N LEU A 12 9.74 -17.53 -24.30
CA LEU A 12 11.03 -17.25 -24.95
C LEU A 12 11.67 -18.51 -25.58
N GLY A 13 11.19 -19.69 -25.19
CA GLY A 13 11.58 -20.98 -25.78
C GLY A 13 12.08 -21.98 -24.75
N ARG A 14 12.62 -23.11 -25.25
CA ARG A 14 13.27 -24.15 -24.46
C ARG A 14 14.77 -23.89 -24.44
N ILE A 15 15.32 -23.58 -23.26
CA ILE A 15 16.70 -23.15 -23.05
C ILE A 15 17.41 -24.19 -22.17
N SER A 16 18.67 -24.48 -22.47
CA SER A 16 19.46 -25.38 -21.62
C SER A 16 19.86 -24.68 -20.32
N GLU A 17 20.03 -25.42 -19.24
CA GLU A 17 20.43 -24.85 -17.94
C GLU A 17 21.75 -24.05 -18.01
N ALA A 18 22.71 -24.51 -18.81
CA ALA A 18 23.98 -23.80 -19.02
C ALA A 18 23.80 -22.46 -19.73
N GLU A 19 22.94 -22.43 -20.77
CA GLU A 19 22.60 -21.20 -21.48
C GLU A 19 21.73 -20.26 -20.64
N LEU A 20 20.88 -20.81 -19.77
CA LEU A 20 20.10 -20.02 -18.80
C LEU A 20 21.01 -19.32 -17.80
N LYS A 21 22.03 -20.01 -17.27
CA LYS A 21 23.05 -19.43 -16.37
C LYS A 21 23.89 -18.37 -17.07
N ALA A 22 24.40 -18.67 -18.28
CA ALA A 22 25.17 -17.71 -19.07
C ALA A 22 24.34 -16.47 -19.44
N GLY A 23 23.09 -16.66 -19.85
CA GLY A 23 22.19 -15.58 -20.19
C GLY A 23 21.73 -14.73 -19.00
N LEU A 24 21.76 -15.28 -17.78
CA LEU A 24 21.54 -14.49 -16.55
C LEU A 24 22.74 -13.58 -16.26
N HIS A 25 23.96 -14.04 -16.56
CA HIS A 25 25.20 -13.29 -16.37
C HIS A 25 25.36 -12.16 -17.42
N ASP A 26 24.99 -12.45 -18.67
CA ASP A 26 25.09 -11.49 -19.79
C ASP A 26 23.85 -10.58 -19.92
N GLY A 27 22.88 -10.69 -19.00
CA GLY A 27 21.68 -9.85 -18.94
C GLY A 27 20.59 -10.14 -19.98
N ARG A 28 20.71 -11.27 -20.70
CA ARG A 28 19.70 -11.75 -21.67
C ARG A 28 18.42 -12.21 -20.95
N PHE A 29 18.58 -12.86 -19.80
CA PHE A 29 17.48 -13.26 -18.93
C PHE A 29 17.50 -12.43 -17.64
N LEU A 30 16.32 -12.09 -17.14
CA LEU A 30 16.15 -11.35 -15.90
C LEU A 30 15.91 -12.34 -14.75
N PRO A 31 16.35 -12.02 -13.52
CA PRO A 31 16.05 -12.85 -12.36
C PRO A 31 14.55 -13.03 -12.09
N THR A 32 13.72 -12.12 -12.60
CA THR A 32 12.25 -12.13 -12.53
C THR A 32 11.58 -12.94 -13.64
N ASP A 33 12.33 -13.39 -14.66
CA ASP A 33 11.76 -14.24 -15.70
C ASP A 33 11.29 -15.56 -15.08
N LEU A 34 10.21 -16.11 -15.61
CA LEU A 34 9.64 -17.36 -15.13
C LEU A 34 10.27 -18.53 -15.88
N ALA A 35 10.68 -19.55 -15.15
CA ALA A 35 11.21 -20.78 -15.71
C ALA A 35 10.47 -21.99 -15.15
N TRP A 36 10.20 -22.95 -16.03
CA TRP A 36 9.50 -24.18 -15.72
C TRP A 36 10.25 -25.37 -16.34
N ARG A 37 10.23 -26.51 -15.66
CA ARG A 37 10.75 -27.78 -16.18
C ARG A 37 9.77 -28.90 -15.91
N GLU A 38 9.89 -29.97 -16.69
CA GLU A 38 9.16 -31.22 -16.45
C GLU A 38 9.39 -31.69 -15.00
N GLY A 39 8.31 -31.84 -14.24
CA GLY A 39 8.31 -32.17 -12.82
C GLY A 39 8.12 -31.00 -11.85
N MET A 40 8.03 -29.75 -12.32
CA MET A 40 7.57 -28.62 -11.51
C MET A 40 6.05 -28.48 -11.57
N SER A 41 5.42 -28.28 -10.43
CA SER A 41 3.97 -28.03 -10.34
C SER A 41 3.60 -26.66 -10.91
N GLU A 42 4.49 -25.67 -10.83
CA GLU A 42 4.20 -24.29 -11.22
C GLU A 42 5.43 -23.59 -11.83
N TRP A 43 5.20 -22.52 -12.58
CA TRP A 43 6.25 -21.67 -13.12
C TRP A 43 6.95 -20.92 -11.99
N THR A 44 8.27 -21.03 -11.91
CA THR A 44 9.06 -20.45 -10.81
C THR A 44 10.00 -19.36 -11.33
N PRO A 45 10.12 -18.20 -10.67
CA PRO A 45 11.10 -17.18 -11.05
C PRO A 45 12.53 -17.74 -11.07
N ILE A 46 13.35 -17.34 -12.05
CA ILE A 46 14.72 -17.88 -12.21
C ILE A 46 15.57 -17.66 -10.95
N ARG A 47 15.37 -16.54 -10.24
CA ARG A 47 16.04 -16.26 -8.96
C ARG A 47 15.80 -17.32 -7.88
N ASP A 48 14.64 -17.99 -7.91
CA ASP A 48 14.19 -18.92 -6.89
C ASP A 48 14.57 -20.37 -7.24
N LEU A 49 15.11 -20.60 -8.44
CA LEU A 49 15.51 -21.94 -8.91
C LEU A 49 16.83 -22.46 -8.32
N ASN A 50 17.45 -21.73 -7.39
CA ASN A 50 18.73 -22.05 -6.72
C ASN A 50 19.82 -22.57 -7.69
N LEU A 51 19.81 -22.08 -8.94
CA LEU A 51 20.67 -22.54 -10.03
C LEU A 51 22.16 -22.22 -9.80
N VAL A 52 22.45 -21.34 -8.86
CA VAL A 52 23.79 -20.79 -8.57
C VAL A 52 24.51 -21.58 -7.45
N ALA A 53 23.90 -22.63 -6.89
CA ALA A 53 24.50 -23.39 -5.78
C ALA A 53 25.61 -24.39 -6.16
N ASN A 54 25.97 -24.52 -7.44
CA ASN A 54 27.17 -25.25 -7.88
C ASN A 54 27.72 -24.60 -9.14
N ALA A 55 28.51 -23.53 -8.96
CA ALA A 55 29.34 -22.95 -10.00
C ALA A 55 30.75 -23.54 -9.87
N GLU A 56 31.00 -24.65 -10.56
CA GLU A 56 32.38 -25.03 -10.86
C GLU A 56 32.92 -23.99 -11.84
N VAL A 57 33.95 -23.29 -11.40
CA VAL A 57 34.55 -22.13 -12.04
C VAL A 57 35.29 -22.59 -13.30
N VAL A 58 34.75 -22.26 -14.47
CA VAL A 58 35.55 -22.14 -15.70
C VAL A 58 35.25 -20.77 -16.31
N VAL A 59 36.22 -19.87 -16.16
CA VAL A 59 36.19 -18.48 -16.65
C VAL A 59 36.78 -18.42 -18.07
N PRO A 60 36.28 -17.53 -18.96
CA PRO A 60 36.21 -17.75 -20.40
C PRO A 60 37.22 -16.93 -21.22
N LYS A 61 37.25 -17.15 -22.54
CA LYS A 61 37.89 -16.26 -23.51
C LYS A 61 36.83 -15.69 -24.46
N ILE A 62 36.47 -14.42 -24.27
CA ILE A 62 35.70 -13.65 -25.26
C ILE A 62 36.56 -12.48 -25.73
N ALA A 63 36.72 -12.41 -27.05
CA ALA A 63 37.41 -11.36 -27.77
C ALA A 63 36.52 -10.11 -27.87
N VAL A 64 37.08 -8.94 -27.56
CA VAL A 64 36.48 -7.63 -27.79
C VAL A 64 37.16 -7.00 -29.01
N SER A 65 36.40 -6.73 -30.06
CA SER A 65 36.83 -5.89 -31.19
C SER A 65 36.33 -4.46 -31.00
N ALA A 66 37.26 -3.51 -30.89
CA ALA A 66 37.03 -2.07 -30.83
C ALA A 66 37.10 -1.43 -32.25
N PRO A 67 36.49 -0.25 -32.47
CA PRO A 67 36.37 0.37 -33.79
C PRO A 67 37.63 1.17 -34.16
N ARG A 68 38.03 1.13 -35.44
CA ARG A 68 39.13 1.94 -35.99
C ARG A 68 38.60 3.05 -36.88
N ALA A 69 38.88 4.29 -36.48
CA ALA A 69 38.80 5.47 -37.33
C ALA A 69 40.15 5.77 -38.01
N ALA A 70 40.06 6.44 -39.17
CA ALA A 70 41.10 7.13 -39.95
C ALA A 70 42.16 6.24 -40.65
N VAL A 71 42.35 6.39 -41.98
CA VAL A 71 43.31 7.32 -42.62
C VAL A 71 42.89 7.58 -44.09
N ALA A 72 43.28 8.74 -44.59
CA ALA A 72 43.00 9.45 -45.83
C ALA A 72 43.51 8.86 -47.17
N ALA A 73 43.01 9.50 -48.24
CA ALA A 73 43.73 10.00 -49.44
C ALA A 73 43.39 9.34 -50.80
N SER A 74 42.67 10.08 -51.66
CA SER A 74 43.15 10.62 -52.96
C SER A 74 41.99 11.18 -53.81
N ALA A 75 42.17 12.40 -54.32
CA ALA A 75 41.27 13.14 -55.23
C ALA A 75 41.49 12.75 -56.72
N PRO A 76 40.99 13.51 -57.73
CA PRO A 76 39.60 13.76 -58.15
C PRO A 76 39.37 13.37 -59.64
N ALA A 77 38.11 13.32 -60.10
CA ALA A 77 37.81 13.38 -61.55
C ALA A 77 36.51 14.15 -61.84
N PHE A 78 36.69 15.26 -62.55
CA PHE A 78 35.72 16.14 -63.22
C PHE A 78 34.93 15.37 -64.30
N SER A 79 33.61 15.54 -64.49
CA SER A 79 32.92 16.50 -65.40
C SER A 79 31.55 15.89 -65.82
N PRO A 80 30.63 16.57 -66.55
CA PRO A 80 30.30 18.00 -66.62
C PRO A 80 28.78 18.28 -66.46
N SER A 81 28.46 19.57 -66.36
CA SER A 81 27.14 20.22 -66.30
C SER A 81 26.30 20.11 -67.59
N GLY A 82 24.98 19.98 -67.43
CA GLY A 82 23.97 20.17 -68.48
C GLY A 82 22.85 21.14 -68.02
N PRO A 83 22.25 21.98 -68.90
CA PRO A 83 21.43 23.12 -68.49
C PRO A 83 19.90 22.86 -68.52
N SER A 84 19.22 23.59 -67.62
CA SER A 84 17.87 24.18 -67.71
C SER A 84 16.64 23.32 -68.04
N GLY A 85 15.67 23.30 -67.10
CA GLY A 85 14.27 22.96 -67.38
C GLY A 85 13.40 23.10 -66.14
N GLY A 86 12.60 24.15 -66.05
CA GLY A 86 11.73 24.43 -64.90
C GLY A 86 10.50 23.52 -64.82
N ALA A 87 10.12 23.18 -63.59
CA ALA A 87 8.75 22.85 -63.20
C ALA A 87 8.59 23.13 -61.69
N PRO A 88 7.49 23.75 -61.21
CA PRO A 88 7.26 23.91 -59.79
C PRO A 88 6.94 22.54 -59.18
N ALA A 89 7.83 22.05 -58.32
CA ALA A 89 7.58 20.86 -57.53
C ALA A 89 6.54 21.20 -56.44
N PHE A 90 5.29 20.80 -56.65
CA PHE A 90 4.31 20.66 -55.58
C PHE A 90 4.73 19.48 -54.68
N GLY A 91 5.65 19.75 -53.74
CA GLY A 91 5.88 18.86 -52.61
C GLY A 91 4.67 18.93 -51.66
N PRO A 92 4.26 17.83 -51.00
CA PRO A 92 3.26 17.92 -49.95
C PRO A 92 3.73 18.91 -48.89
N ALA A 93 2.86 19.84 -48.51
CA ALA A 93 3.13 20.87 -47.51
C ALA A 93 3.68 20.21 -46.23
N VAL A 94 4.97 20.44 -45.94
CA VAL A 94 5.56 20.12 -44.65
C VAL A 94 4.81 20.99 -43.63
N PRO A 95 4.12 20.41 -42.63
CA PRO A 95 3.34 21.20 -41.68
C PRO A 95 4.26 22.13 -40.88
N GLN A 96 4.35 23.38 -41.33
CA GLN A 96 5.03 24.47 -40.63
C GLN A 96 4.02 25.10 -39.68
N GLY A 97 4.03 24.63 -38.43
CA GLY A 97 3.17 25.18 -37.39
C GLY A 97 3.05 24.25 -36.21
N GLY A 98 4.11 24.14 -35.40
CA GLY A 98 3.97 23.63 -34.03
C GLY A 98 3.02 24.56 -33.29
N SER A 99 1.75 24.18 -33.19
CA SER A 99 0.72 25.07 -32.64
C SER A 99 1.09 25.40 -31.19
N GLY A 100 1.20 26.69 -30.87
CA GLY A 100 1.39 27.17 -29.49
C GLY A 100 0.35 26.61 -28.51
N LEU A 101 -0.77 26.10 -29.02
CA LEU A 101 -1.81 25.37 -28.30
C LEU A 101 -1.37 24.02 -27.71
N ALA A 102 -0.46 23.30 -28.37
CA ALA A 102 0.08 22.03 -27.86
C ALA A 102 1.08 22.28 -26.73
N THR A 103 1.86 23.35 -26.83
CA THR A 103 2.75 23.81 -25.77
C THR A 103 1.95 24.40 -24.62
N THR A 104 0.90 25.19 -24.86
CA THR A 104 0.04 25.68 -23.77
C THR A 104 -0.77 24.56 -23.11
N SER A 105 -1.22 23.51 -23.82
CA SER A 105 -1.84 22.34 -23.17
C SER A 105 -0.84 21.52 -22.34
N LEU A 106 0.42 21.46 -22.77
CA LEU A 106 1.49 20.80 -22.02
C LEU A 106 1.88 21.62 -20.79
N VAL A 107 2.01 22.94 -20.94
CA VAL A 107 2.33 23.87 -19.85
C VAL A 107 1.18 23.95 -18.86
N PHE A 108 -0.09 24.05 -19.28
CA PHE A 108 -1.22 23.95 -18.36
C PHE A 108 -1.35 22.56 -17.74
N GLY A 109 -0.98 21.48 -18.44
CA GLY A 109 -0.92 20.13 -17.87
C GLY A 109 0.14 19.98 -16.79
N ILE A 110 1.33 20.57 -16.98
CA ILE A 110 2.43 20.57 -16.00
C ILE A 110 2.13 21.55 -14.85
N VAL A 111 1.60 22.74 -15.13
CA VAL A 111 1.19 23.73 -14.13
C VAL A 111 0.00 23.19 -13.32
N SER A 112 -0.93 22.45 -13.94
CA SER A 112 -1.99 21.72 -13.21
C SER A 112 -1.43 20.62 -12.31
N LEU A 113 -0.33 19.98 -12.69
CA LEU A 113 0.37 18.99 -11.87
C LEU A 113 1.10 19.65 -10.68
N VAL A 114 1.57 20.90 -10.86
CA VAL A 114 2.42 21.61 -9.89
C VAL A 114 1.63 22.53 -8.95
N THR A 115 0.43 23.04 -9.35
CA THR A 115 -0.22 24.15 -8.62
C THR A 115 -1.37 23.73 -7.68
N CYS A 116 -2.04 22.59 -7.84
CA CYS A 116 -3.11 22.10 -6.91
C CYS A 116 -3.76 20.82 -7.47
N SER A 117 -3.87 19.65 -6.83
CA SER A 117 -3.93 19.19 -5.42
C SER A 117 -5.06 19.74 -4.54
N LEU A 118 -5.84 20.73 -4.96
CA LEU A 118 -7.12 21.05 -4.30
C LEU A 118 -8.29 20.60 -5.20
N ALA A 119 -8.83 19.43 -4.87
CA ALA A 119 -10.21 19.04 -5.19
C ALA A 119 -10.59 18.71 -6.66
N GLY A 120 -9.73 18.03 -7.43
CA GLY A 120 -10.15 17.34 -8.67
C GLY A 120 -10.57 18.23 -9.87
N ILE A 121 -10.72 19.55 -9.67
CA ILE A 121 -11.08 20.52 -10.71
C ILE A 121 -10.01 20.55 -11.81
N GLY A 122 -8.72 20.45 -11.44
CA GLY A 122 -7.62 20.36 -12.39
C GLY A 122 -7.71 19.14 -13.32
N ALA A 123 -8.14 17.98 -12.79
CA ALA A 123 -8.34 16.78 -13.60
C ALA A 123 -9.48 16.95 -14.60
N LEU A 124 -10.59 17.58 -14.20
CA LEU A 124 -11.70 17.89 -15.11
C LEU A 124 -11.27 18.83 -16.24
N VAL A 125 -10.55 19.91 -15.93
CA VAL A 125 -10.03 20.86 -16.93
C VAL A 125 -9.04 20.17 -17.88
N ALA A 126 -8.18 19.28 -17.39
CA ALA A 126 -7.26 18.51 -18.20
C ALA A 126 -7.98 17.53 -19.15
N ILE A 127 -9.02 16.85 -18.69
CA ILE A 127 -9.81 15.91 -19.51
C ILE A 127 -10.56 16.68 -20.62
N ILE A 128 -11.19 17.80 -20.28
CA ILE A 128 -11.92 18.66 -21.23
C ILE A 128 -10.96 19.21 -22.29
N THR A 129 -9.84 19.78 -21.85
CA THR A 129 -8.83 20.36 -22.74
C THR A 129 -8.18 19.27 -23.61
N GLY A 130 -7.97 18.07 -23.07
CA GLY A 130 -7.47 16.90 -23.81
C GLY A 130 -8.40 16.46 -24.94
N HIS A 131 -9.72 16.39 -24.69
CA HIS A 131 -10.71 16.09 -25.73
C HIS A 131 -10.79 17.18 -26.79
N MET A 132 -10.72 18.46 -26.40
CA MET A 132 -10.69 19.58 -27.34
C MET A 132 -9.44 19.56 -28.23
N ALA A 133 -8.28 19.22 -27.67
CA ALA A 133 -7.03 19.08 -28.41
C ALA A 133 -7.10 17.93 -29.44
N LEU A 134 -7.62 16.76 -29.04
CA LEU A 134 -7.82 15.62 -29.94
C LEU A 134 -8.81 15.96 -31.07
N GLY A 135 -9.95 16.59 -30.75
CA GLY A 135 -10.93 17.02 -31.75
C GLY A 135 -10.39 18.09 -32.71
N ARG A 136 -9.45 18.94 -32.28
CA ARG A 136 -8.79 19.93 -33.16
C ARG A 136 -7.74 19.27 -34.06
N ILE A 137 -6.97 18.32 -33.53
CA ILE A 137 -6.02 17.50 -34.30
C ILE A 137 -6.77 16.71 -35.39
N ASP A 138 -7.87 16.06 -35.04
CA ASP A 138 -8.67 15.25 -35.99
C ASP A 138 -9.29 16.09 -37.10
N ARG A 139 -9.82 17.27 -36.78
CA ARG A 139 -10.38 18.20 -37.77
C ARG A 139 -9.32 18.86 -38.67
N SER A 140 -8.05 18.85 -38.27
CA SER A 140 -6.98 19.50 -39.02
C SER A 140 -6.51 18.74 -40.27
N ARG A 141 -7.00 17.52 -40.52
CA ARG A 141 -6.65 16.68 -41.68
C ARG A 141 -5.13 16.58 -41.94
N GLY A 142 -4.33 16.51 -40.87
CA GLY A 142 -2.87 16.38 -40.94
C GLY A 142 -2.08 17.69 -40.80
N ALA A 143 -2.74 18.85 -40.72
CA ALA A 143 -2.07 20.13 -40.52
C ALA A 143 -1.50 20.31 -39.10
N ILE A 144 -2.04 19.61 -38.08
CA ILE A 144 -1.60 19.71 -36.68
C ILE A 144 -1.19 18.32 -36.17
N GLY A 145 0.07 18.19 -35.75
CA GLY A 145 0.60 16.98 -35.10
C GLY A 145 0.40 16.96 -33.59
N GLY A 146 0.79 15.87 -32.91
CA GLY A 146 0.79 15.80 -31.43
C GLY A 146 -0.27 14.87 -30.80
N ARG A 147 -0.92 14.01 -31.59
CA ARG A 147 -1.93 13.06 -31.10
C ARG A 147 -1.43 12.18 -29.94
N GLY A 148 -0.18 11.73 -29.99
CA GLY A 148 0.43 10.93 -28.91
C GLY A 148 0.54 11.70 -27.59
N LYS A 149 0.92 12.99 -27.64
CA LYS A 149 1.02 13.86 -26.46
C LYS A 149 -0.36 14.16 -25.87
N ALA A 150 -1.37 14.39 -26.73
CA ALA A 150 -2.75 14.59 -26.29
C ALA A 150 -3.34 13.34 -25.62
N LYS A 151 -3.08 12.14 -26.17
CA LYS A 151 -3.48 10.87 -25.54
C LYS A 151 -2.78 10.64 -24.20
N ALA A 152 -1.48 10.92 -24.10
CA ALA A 152 -0.73 10.77 -22.86
C ALA A 152 -1.28 11.70 -21.76
N GLY A 153 -1.60 12.96 -22.09
CA GLY A 153 -2.22 13.89 -21.15
C GLY A 153 -3.60 13.44 -20.67
N LEU A 154 -4.41 12.87 -21.58
CA LEU A 154 -5.73 12.32 -21.23
C LEU A 154 -5.62 11.13 -20.27
N ILE A 155 -4.70 10.19 -20.55
CA ILE A 155 -4.46 9.01 -19.72
C ILE A 155 -4.01 9.43 -18.33
N MET A 156 -3.06 10.37 -18.23
CA MET A 156 -2.62 10.93 -16.95
C MET A 156 -3.76 11.62 -16.19
N GLY A 157 -4.66 12.31 -16.90
CA GLY A 157 -5.86 12.92 -16.31
C GLY A 157 -6.80 11.90 -15.66
N TYR A 158 -7.09 10.78 -16.34
CA TYR A 158 -7.93 9.71 -15.79
C TYR A 158 -7.25 8.98 -14.62
N ILE A 159 -5.95 8.69 -14.71
CA ILE A 159 -5.18 8.07 -13.62
C ILE A 159 -5.21 8.98 -12.38
N SER A 160 -4.99 10.29 -12.57
CA SER A 160 -5.08 11.27 -11.49
C SER A 160 -6.48 11.29 -10.87
N LEU A 161 -7.55 11.28 -11.68
CA LEU A 161 -8.92 11.25 -11.19
C LEU A 161 -9.23 9.97 -10.38
N LEU A 162 -8.76 8.81 -10.84
CA LEU A 162 -8.90 7.54 -10.13
C LEU A 162 -8.18 7.56 -8.78
N LEU A 163 -6.93 8.03 -8.75
CA LEU A 163 -6.15 8.12 -7.52
C LEU A 163 -6.78 9.11 -6.52
N VAL A 164 -7.29 10.25 -6.99
CA VAL A 164 -8.03 11.19 -6.15
C VAL A 164 -9.31 10.55 -5.59
N GLY A 165 -10.04 9.80 -6.41
CA GLY A 165 -11.23 9.07 -5.96
C GLY A 165 -10.91 8.06 -4.84
N ILE A 166 -9.86 7.25 -5.02
CA ILE A 166 -9.40 6.31 -3.99
C ILE A 166 -8.96 7.05 -2.72
N ALA A 167 -8.22 8.16 -2.86
CA ALA A 167 -7.77 8.96 -1.73
C ALA A 167 -8.94 9.56 -0.92
N ILE A 168 -10.01 10.00 -1.59
CA ILE A 168 -11.23 10.50 -0.92
C ILE A 168 -11.93 9.37 -0.16
N VAL A 169 -12.11 8.21 -0.77
CA VAL A 169 -12.75 7.07 -0.07
C VAL A 169 -11.89 6.63 1.12
N ALA A 170 -10.57 6.53 0.95
CA ALA A 170 -9.65 6.17 2.03
C ALA A 170 -9.66 7.20 3.17
N SER A 171 -9.68 8.50 2.85
CA SER A 171 -9.69 9.56 3.88
C SER A 171 -10.99 9.59 4.69
N LEU A 172 -12.11 9.19 4.10
CA LEU A 172 -13.38 9.00 4.83
C LEU A 172 -13.43 7.68 5.61
N ALA A 173 -12.78 6.62 5.11
CA ALA A 173 -12.79 5.30 5.74
C ALA A 173 -11.99 5.24 7.05
N VAL A 174 -10.80 5.86 7.09
CA VAL A 174 -9.92 5.87 8.29
C VAL A 174 -10.62 6.39 9.56
N PRO A 175 -11.26 7.58 9.57
CA PRO A 175 -11.93 8.07 10.77
C PRO A 175 -13.16 7.23 11.14
N VAL A 176 -13.87 6.66 10.17
CA VAL A 176 -15.02 5.76 10.44
C VAL A 176 -14.56 4.49 11.13
N PHE A 177 -13.50 3.84 10.62
CA PHE A 177 -12.96 2.62 11.20
C PHE A 177 -12.44 2.84 12.62
N ALA A 178 -11.73 3.95 12.87
CA ALA A 178 -11.26 4.32 14.21
C ALA A 178 -12.42 4.43 15.22
N ARG A 179 -13.55 5.01 14.83
CA ARG A 179 -14.75 5.14 15.68
C ARG A 179 -15.45 3.80 15.96
N ILE A 180 -15.36 2.85 15.03
CA ILE A 180 -15.95 1.51 15.21
C ILE A 180 -15.15 0.70 16.24
N GLN A 181 -13.82 0.79 16.21
CA GLN A 181 -12.96 0.03 17.14
C GLN A 181 -13.07 0.51 18.60
N GLU A 182 -13.23 1.82 18.83
CA GLU A 182 -13.33 2.41 20.18
C GLU A 182 -14.44 1.74 21.01
N LYS A 183 -15.63 1.55 20.43
CA LYS A 183 -16.76 0.88 21.09
C LYS A 183 -16.51 -0.61 21.34
N GLY A 184 -15.69 -1.25 20.51
CA GLY A 184 -15.33 -2.66 20.66
C GLY A 184 -14.38 -2.87 21.85
N ILE A 185 -13.37 -2.01 21.99
CA ILE A 185 -12.38 -2.08 23.08
C ILE A 185 -13.07 -1.91 24.44
N VAL A 186 -13.92 -0.88 24.59
CA VAL A 186 -14.66 -0.65 25.84
C VAL A 186 -15.54 -1.84 26.19
N LYS A 187 -16.32 -2.36 25.25
CA LYS A 187 -17.17 -3.54 25.49
C LYS A 187 -16.37 -4.79 25.89
N LYS A 188 -15.22 -5.01 25.25
CA LYS A 188 -14.33 -6.12 25.63
C LYS A 188 -13.87 -5.96 27.08
N GLN A 189 -13.38 -4.78 27.45
CA GLN A 189 -12.95 -4.52 28.83
C GLN A 189 -14.08 -4.68 29.84
N MET A 190 -15.29 -4.21 29.54
CA MET A 190 -16.45 -4.42 30.42
C MET A 190 -16.75 -5.91 30.63
N ASN A 191 -16.62 -6.72 29.57
CA ASN A 191 -16.81 -8.17 29.66
C ASN A 191 -15.68 -8.86 30.44
N ASP A 192 -14.44 -8.46 30.25
CA ASP A 192 -13.29 -9.01 30.96
C ASP A 192 -13.37 -8.63 32.46
N ALA A 193 -13.69 -7.37 32.78
CA ALA A 193 -13.92 -6.91 34.15
C ALA A 193 -15.09 -7.65 34.83
N ARG A 194 -16.16 -7.96 34.09
CA ARG A 194 -17.26 -8.79 34.58
C ARG A 194 -16.79 -10.21 34.90
N GLN A 195 -15.94 -10.82 34.07
CA GLN A 195 -15.40 -12.15 34.34
C GLN A 195 -14.55 -12.18 35.62
N VAL A 196 -13.76 -11.14 35.87
CA VAL A 196 -13.03 -10.98 37.14
C VAL A 196 -14.00 -10.93 38.32
N HIS A 197 -15.06 -10.12 38.23
CA HIS A 197 -16.06 -10.05 39.30
C HIS A 197 -16.77 -11.39 39.54
N VAL A 198 -17.11 -12.15 38.50
CA VAL A 198 -17.67 -13.49 38.64
C VAL A 198 -16.68 -14.43 39.34
N ALA A 199 -15.38 -14.34 39.02
CA ALA A 199 -14.35 -15.09 39.73
C ALA A 199 -14.26 -14.69 41.22
N CYS A 200 -14.41 -13.40 41.56
CA CYS A 200 -14.51 -12.95 42.95
C CYS A 200 -15.71 -13.58 43.69
N LEU A 201 -16.86 -13.70 43.02
CA LEU A 201 -18.04 -14.35 43.62
C LEU A 201 -17.82 -15.84 43.86
N ILE A 202 -17.18 -16.53 42.92
CA ILE A 202 -16.81 -17.95 43.08
C ILE A 202 -15.84 -18.11 44.26
N TYR A 203 -14.82 -17.25 44.35
CA TYR A 203 -13.91 -17.22 45.47
C TYR A 203 -14.65 -16.98 46.79
N ALA A 204 -15.57 -16.01 46.82
CA ALA A 204 -16.34 -15.68 48.02
C ALA A 204 -17.16 -16.88 48.51
N ALA A 205 -17.79 -17.61 47.60
CA ALA A 205 -18.54 -18.83 47.92
C ALA A 205 -17.66 -19.90 48.61
N GLU A 206 -16.37 -19.97 48.29
CA GLU A 206 -15.40 -20.90 48.90
C GLU A 206 -14.72 -20.35 50.16
N ASN A 207 -14.77 -19.03 50.40
CA ASN A 207 -14.01 -18.34 51.47
C ASN A 207 -14.94 -17.59 52.44
N SER A 208 -16.03 -18.24 52.87
CA SER A 208 -16.96 -17.72 53.87
C SER A 208 -17.56 -16.35 53.49
N GLY A 209 -17.84 -16.16 52.21
CA GLY A 209 -18.40 -14.93 51.64
C GLY A 209 -17.37 -13.82 51.42
N LYS A 210 -16.10 -13.98 51.81
CA LYS A 210 -15.08 -12.91 51.70
C LYS A 210 -14.48 -12.84 50.31
N TYR A 211 -14.32 -11.63 49.81
CA TYR A 211 -13.64 -11.38 48.54
C TYR A 211 -12.13 -11.56 48.69
N PRO A 212 -11.39 -11.89 47.61
CA PRO A 212 -9.95 -12.05 47.67
C PRO A 212 -9.28 -10.73 48.07
N ALA A 213 -8.12 -10.79 48.74
CA ALA A 213 -7.41 -9.57 49.12
C ALA A 213 -6.76 -8.91 47.89
N THR A 214 -6.29 -9.72 46.95
CA THR A 214 -5.75 -9.26 45.66
C THR A 214 -6.23 -10.14 44.50
N LEU A 215 -6.20 -9.62 43.27
CA LEU A 215 -6.69 -10.35 42.10
C LEU A 215 -5.78 -11.54 41.73
N GLU A 216 -4.53 -11.51 42.14
CA GLU A 216 -3.55 -12.58 41.91
C GLU A 216 -3.93 -13.87 42.62
N GLU A 217 -4.64 -13.79 43.76
CA GLU A 217 -5.15 -14.98 44.46
C GLU A 217 -6.14 -15.78 43.60
N LEU A 218 -6.91 -15.09 42.75
CA LEU A 218 -7.84 -15.74 41.83
C LEU A 218 -7.09 -16.54 40.75
N VAL A 219 -5.95 -16.03 40.30
CA VAL A 219 -5.07 -16.71 39.34
C VAL A 219 -4.39 -17.90 40.01
N GLU A 220 -3.90 -17.74 41.23
CA GLU A 220 -3.26 -18.82 42.00
C GLU A 220 -4.23 -20.00 42.23
N LYS A 221 -5.48 -19.70 42.59
CA LYS A 221 -6.55 -20.70 42.75
C LYS A 221 -7.15 -21.20 41.44
N LYS A 222 -6.65 -20.76 40.28
CA LYS A 222 -7.12 -21.12 38.93
C LYS A 222 -8.60 -20.79 38.70
N MET A 223 -9.13 -19.78 39.40
CA MET A 223 -10.48 -19.25 39.19
C MET A 223 -10.50 -18.19 38.09
N LEU A 224 -9.34 -17.60 37.79
CA LEU A 224 -9.14 -16.60 36.76
C LEU A 224 -7.93 -16.96 35.89
N ASP A 225 -8.05 -16.76 34.58
CA ASP A 225 -6.93 -16.93 33.66
C ASP A 225 -5.94 -15.77 33.80
N ALA A 226 -4.64 -16.07 33.92
CA ALA A 226 -3.60 -15.06 34.05
C ALA A 226 -3.54 -14.09 32.86
N ALA A 227 -3.80 -14.59 31.64
CA ALA A 227 -3.83 -13.77 30.44
C ALA A 227 -5.06 -12.84 30.41
N LEU A 228 -6.16 -13.21 31.08
CA LEU A 228 -7.31 -12.33 31.22
C LEU A 228 -6.99 -11.17 32.17
N LEU A 229 -6.30 -11.45 33.28
CA LEU A 229 -5.86 -10.40 34.21
C LEU A 229 -4.85 -9.44 33.55
N ASP A 230 -3.84 -9.98 32.85
CA ASP A 230 -2.88 -9.18 32.09
C ASP A 230 -3.56 -8.34 31.01
N GLY A 231 -4.51 -8.92 30.28
CA GLY A 231 -5.30 -8.21 29.27
C GLY A 231 -6.21 -7.13 29.84
N LEU A 232 -6.62 -7.25 31.11
CA LEU A 232 -7.39 -6.21 31.80
C LEU A 232 -6.50 -5.01 32.13
N ASP A 233 -5.27 -5.26 32.56
CA ASP A 233 -4.31 -4.22 32.95
C ASP A 233 -3.54 -3.58 31.78
N ASP A 234 -3.39 -4.27 30.65
CA ASP A 234 -2.60 -3.76 29.53
C ASP A 234 -3.38 -2.83 28.59
N VAL A 235 -4.72 -2.92 28.62
CA VAL A 235 -5.57 -2.22 27.65
C VAL A 235 -6.04 -0.86 28.19
N LYS A 236 -5.93 0.17 27.35
CA LYS A 236 -6.57 1.48 27.56
C LYS A 236 -7.46 1.83 26.35
N PRO A 237 -8.73 2.19 26.55
CA PRO A 237 -9.58 2.62 25.45
C PRO A 237 -9.01 3.85 24.72
N THR A 238 -9.18 3.89 23.41
CA THR A 238 -8.62 4.98 22.60
C THR A 238 -9.26 6.32 22.97
N GLY A 239 -8.43 7.32 23.27
CA GLY A 239 -8.91 8.66 23.64
C GLY A 239 -9.39 8.81 25.08
N TRP A 240 -9.11 7.82 25.94
CA TRP A 240 -9.25 7.92 27.39
C TRP A 240 -7.94 8.43 28.03
N GLU A 241 -8.08 9.21 29.09
CA GLU A 241 -6.97 9.78 29.87
C GLU A 241 -6.68 8.91 31.10
N GLY A 242 -5.52 9.10 31.74
CA GLY A 242 -5.08 8.29 32.87
C GLY A 242 -4.31 7.00 32.51
N GLU A 243 -4.14 6.16 33.52
CA GLU A 243 -3.39 4.90 33.45
C GLU A 243 -4.25 3.75 32.90
N LYS A 244 -3.59 2.75 32.31
CA LYS A 244 -4.23 1.51 31.86
C LYS A 244 -4.59 0.64 33.07
N GLY A 245 -5.60 -0.21 32.92
CA GLY A 245 -6.01 -1.18 33.94
C GLY A 245 -7.09 -0.71 34.91
N PHE A 246 -7.28 -1.49 35.96
CA PHE A 246 -8.39 -1.33 36.92
C PHE A 246 -7.88 -1.31 38.36
N ASP A 247 -8.48 -0.48 39.19
CA ASP A 247 -8.34 -0.51 40.64
C ASP A 247 -9.31 -1.54 41.21
N TYR A 248 -8.76 -2.48 41.98
CA TYR A 248 -9.55 -3.48 42.70
C TYR A 248 -9.98 -2.93 44.06
N LEU A 249 -11.28 -2.72 44.24
CA LEU A 249 -11.90 -2.22 45.47
C LEU A 249 -12.64 -3.32 46.24
N GLY A 250 -12.49 -4.58 45.84
CA GLY A 250 -13.13 -5.72 46.51
C GLY A 250 -12.41 -6.18 47.78
N ALA A 251 -11.17 -5.73 48.02
CA ALA A 251 -10.40 -6.13 49.18
C ALA A 251 -11.13 -5.77 50.49
N GLY A 252 -11.35 -6.77 51.35
CA GLY A 252 -12.08 -6.61 52.61
C GLY A 252 -13.61 -6.56 52.49
N LYS A 253 -14.17 -6.64 51.26
CA LYS A 253 -15.61 -6.77 51.03
C LYS A 253 -16.05 -8.23 51.10
N ASN A 254 -17.36 -8.44 51.11
CA ASN A 254 -17.98 -9.75 51.15
C ASN A 254 -19.22 -9.83 50.23
N ASP A 255 -19.76 -11.03 50.08
CA ASP A 255 -20.97 -11.36 49.33
C ASP A 255 -22.25 -10.63 49.79
N THR A 256 -22.26 -10.11 51.02
CA THR A 256 -23.36 -9.32 51.58
C THR A 256 -23.28 -7.81 51.31
N ALA A 257 -22.27 -7.34 50.56
CA ALA A 257 -22.15 -5.93 50.20
C ALA A 257 -23.39 -5.42 49.44
N LEU A 258 -23.66 -4.10 49.54
CA LEU A 258 -24.75 -3.48 48.79
C LEU A 258 -24.50 -3.63 47.29
N GLY A 259 -25.56 -3.87 46.51
CA GLY A 259 -25.47 -4.09 45.06
C GLY A 259 -24.71 -2.99 44.31
N GLU A 260 -24.90 -1.73 44.71
CA GLU A 260 -24.24 -0.55 44.11
C GLU A 260 -22.77 -0.38 44.52
N THR A 261 -22.24 -1.24 45.39
CA THR A 261 -20.85 -1.12 45.87
C THR A 261 -19.88 -1.38 44.71
N PRO A 262 -18.98 -0.43 44.36
CA PRO A 262 -18.02 -0.65 43.30
C PRO A 262 -16.96 -1.68 43.73
N ILE A 263 -16.70 -2.66 42.88
CA ILE A 263 -15.72 -3.74 43.09
C ILE A 263 -14.49 -3.55 42.21
N LEU A 264 -14.68 -3.14 40.96
CA LEU A 264 -13.58 -2.75 40.05
C LEU A 264 -13.90 -1.41 39.40
N VAL A 265 -12.88 -0.56 39.29
CA VAL A 265 -12.99 0.75 38.64
C VAL A 265 -11.84 0.92 37.68
N SER A 266 -12.10 1.34 36.45
CA SER A 266 -11.04 1.66 35.48
C SER A 266 -10.19 2.83 36.00
N ARG A 267 -8.86 2.68 35.95
CA ARG A 267 -7.90 3.76 36.21
C ARG A 267 -7.91 4.84 35.14
N SER A 268 -8.34 4.47 33.93
CA SER A 268 -8.54 5.40 32.83
C SER A 268 -9.94 6.02 32.86
N GLU A 269 -10.04 7.25 32.36
CA GLU A 269 -11.27 8.02 32.27
C GLU A 269 -11.59 8.45 30.84
N GLY A 270 -12.86 8.35 30.47
CA GLY A 270 -13.36 8.80 29.17
C GLY A 270 -13.44 10.32 29.08
N LYS A 271 -13.68 10.83 27.87
CA LYS A 271 -13.71 12.28 27.57
C LYS A 271 -14.71 13.12 28.38
N LYS A 272 -15.71 12.50 29.02
CA LYS A 272 -16.68 13.20 29.89
C LYS A 272 -16.41 12.94 31.38
N GLY A 273 -15.25 12.38 31.72
CA GLY A 273 -14.87 11.97 33.08
C GLY A 273 -15.55 10.69 33.54
N GLN A 274 -16.14 9.89 32.63
CA GLN A 274 -16.76 8.61 32.99
C GLN A 274 -15.71 7.50 33.07
N ARG A 275 -15.85 6.60 34.03
CA ARG A 275 -15.01 5.41 34.23
C ARG A 275 -15.85 4.15 34.08
N ILE A 276 -15.21 3.05 33.72
CA ILE A 276 -15.87 1.74 33.74
C ILE A 276 -15.92 1.27 35.18
N VAL A 277 -17.11 1.07 35.72
CA VAL A 277 -17.34 0.60 37.08
C VAL A 277 -18.08 -0.73 37.05
N VAL A 278 -17.58 -1.68 37.81
CA VAL A 278 -18.22 -2.97 38.07
C VAL A 278 -18.75 -2.94 39.49
N HIS A 279 -20.06 -3.09 39.66
CA HIS A 279 -20.68 -3.13 40.98
C HIS A 279 -20.86 -4.57 41.47
N HIS A 280 -21.17 -4.69 42.76
CA HIS A 280 -21.36 -5.96 43.45
C HIS A 280 -22.51 -6.81 42.91
N ASP A 281 -23.55 -6.17 42.37
CA ASP A 281 -24.68 -6.85 41.72
C ASP A 281 -24.34 -7.43 40.32
N GLY A 282 -23.10 -7.25 39.86
CA GLY A 282 -22.63 -7.70 38.55
C GLY A 282 -22.96 -6.74 37.40
N SER A 283 -23.58 -5.60 37.69
CA SER A 283 -23.76 -4.52 36.72
C SER A 283 -22.41 -3.90 36.36
N VAL A 284 -22.26 -3.56 35.08
CA VAL A 284 -21.07 -2.88 34.57
C VAL A 284 -21.52 -1.70 33.74
N ALA A 285 -21.11 -0.51 34.13
CA ALA A 285 -21.55 0.73 33.51
C ALA A 285 -20.38 1.71 33.32
N GLU A 286 -20.56 2.65 32.38
CA GLU A 286 -19.72 3.83 32.28
C GLU A 286 -20.37 4.95 33.11
N GLU A 287 -19.79 5.28 34.25
CA GLU A 287 -20.35 6.29 35.16
C GLU A 287 -19.29 7.27 35.65
N LYS A 288 -19.73 8.45 36.07
CA LYS A 288 -18.84 9.45 36.64
C LYS A 288 -18.81 9.22 38.15
N LEU A 289 -17.66 8.80 38.66
CA LEU A 289 -17.46 8.71 40.11
C LEU A 289 -17.27 10.12 40.65
N GLU A 290 -18.14 10.53 41.57
CA GLU A 290 -17.93 11.73 42.37
C GLU A 290 -16.89 11.38 43.45
N GLU A 291 -15.72 12.04 43.40
CA GLU A 291 -14.66 11.92 44.42
C GLU A 291 -15.09 12.46 45.80
#